data_AF-A0A088RLI0-F1
#
_entry.id   AF-A0A088RLI0-F1
#
_cell.length_a   1.000
_cell.length_b   1.000
_cell.length_c   1.000
_cell.angle_alpha   90.00
_cell.angle_beta   90.00
_cell.angle_gamma   90.00
#
_symmetry.space_group_name_H-M   'P 1'
#
loop_
_entity.id
_entity.type
_entity.pdbx_description
1 polymer ?
#
loop_
_entity_poly.entity_id
_entity_poly.type
_entity_poly.pdbx_seq_one_letter_code
_entity_poly.pdbx_strand_id
1 'polypeptide(L)'
;MAVSRHAPRKASRVHKAHRKPKRSWNVYVSRSLKAINSHMSLSHRAMMIMNSYVTDLLERVASEAASIVRVNKKRTLGAREVQTAVRLVLPAELAKHAMAEGTKAVSNASR
;
A
#
# COMPACT_ATOMS: atom_id res chain seq x y z
N MET A 1 32.62 5.38 62.29
CA MET A 1 31.59 4.68 61.48
C MET A 1 31.27 5.55 60.27
N ALA A 2 31.77 5.19 59.10
CA ALA A 2 31.67 5.98 57.87
C ALA A 2 30.32 5.73 57.16
N VAL A 3 29.58 6.80 56.89
CA VAL A 3 28.29 6.75 56.16
C VAL A 3 28.57 6.74 54.66
N SER A 4 28.39 5.58 54.03
CA SER A 4 28.50 5.43 52.57
C SER A 4 27.23 5.94 51.88
N ARG A 5 27.25 7.20 51.46
CA ARG A 5 26.17 7.83 50.67
C ARG A 5 26.24 7.33 49.23
N HIS A 6 25.31 6.46 48.86
CA HIS A 6 25.16 5.98 47.48
C HIS A 6 24.65 7.11 46.57
N ALA A 7 25.42 7.45 45.55
CA ALA A 7 25.03 8.40 44.52
C ALA A 7 23.92 7.82 43.62
N PRO A 8 22.95 8.62 43.13
CA PRO A 8 21.90 8.13 42.26
C PRO A 8 22.46 7.79 40.87
N ARG A 9 22.30 6.54 40.45
CA ARG A 9 22.59 6.11 39.07
C ARG A 9 21.71 6.91 38.10
N LYS A 10 22.33 7.74 37.25
CA LYS A 10 21.65 8.37 36.11
C LYS A 10 21.09 7.27 35.21
N ALA A 11 19.76 7.16 35.15
CA ALA A 11 19.10 6.33 34.16
C ALA A 11 19.51 6.83 32.77
N SER A 12 20.19 5.97 32.01
CA SER A 12 20.49 6.24 30.61
C SER A 12 19.18 6.43 29.87
N ARG A 13 19.01 7.63 29.30
CA ARG A 13 17.86 7.99 28.48
C ARG A 13 17.95 7.13 27.22
N VAL A 14 17.26 5.98 27.22
CA VAL A 14 17.19 5.09 26.06
C VAL A 14 16.72 5.92 24.88
N HIS A 15 17.61 6.17 23.93
CA HIS A 15 17.27 6.77 22.65
C HIS A 15 16.20 5.88 22.04
N LYS A 16 14.94 6.33 22.07
CA LYS A 16 13.83 5.66 21.38
C LYS A 16 14.21 5.65 19.91
N ALA A 17 14.71 4.50 19.44
CA ALA A 17 15.03 4.29 18.03
C ALA A 17 13.86 4.79 17.20
N HIS A 18 14.14 5.66 16.23
CA HIS A 18 13.14 6.12 15.26
C HIS A 18 12.52 4.88 14.62
N ARG A 19 11.31 4.49 15.06
CA ARG A 19 10.58 3.41 14.43
C ARG A 19 10.32 3.84 12.99
N LYS A 20 10.84 3.08 12.03
CA LYS A 20 10.52 3.28 10.61
C LYS A 20 8.98 3.28 10.49
N PRO A 21 8.37 4.31 9.88
CA PRO A 21 6.93 4.35 9.74
C PRO A 21 6.50 3.12 8.94
N LYS A 22 5.63 2.28 9.52
CA LYS A 22 5.00 1.18 8.80
C LYS A 22 4.11 1.79 7.72
N ARG A 23 4.51 1.68 6.46
CA ARG A 23 3.65 2.06 5.33
C ARG A 23 2.46 1.12 5.32
N SER A 24 1.25 1.68 5.31
CA SER A 24 0.00 0.92 5.26
C SER A 24 -1.00 1.64 4.37
N TRP A 25 -1.96 0.88 3.84
CA TRP A 25 -3.02 1.38 2.99
C TRP A 25 -4.24 1.90 3.78
N ASN A 26 -4.21 1.86 5.11
CA ASN A 26 -5.36 2.10 5.99
C ASN A 26 -6.08 3.42 5.72
N VAL A 27 -5.32 4.50 5.49
CA VAL A 27 -5.87 5.82 5.19
C VAL A 27 -6.64 5.81 3.87
N TYR A 28 -6.11 5.15 2.85
CA TYR A 28 -6.73 5.05 1.53
C TYR A 28 -7.96 4.14 1.55
N VAL A 29 -7.87 2.99 2.20
CA VAL A 29 -9.02 2.08 2.40
C VAL A 29 -10.15 2.80 3.12
N SER A 30 -9.84 3.58 4.16
CA SER A 30 -10.85 4.37 4.89
C SER A 30 -11.47 5.47 4.05
N ARG A 31 -10.68 6.15 3.19
CA ARG A 31 -11.21 7.18 2.27
C ARG A 31 -12.11 6.56 1.20
N SER A 32 -11.69 5.44 0.60
CA SER A 32 -12.49 4.73 -0.39
C SER A 32 -13.81 4.21 0.20
N LEU A 33 -13.78 3.70 1.43
CA LEU A 33 -15.00 3.29 2.14
C LEU A 33 -15.97 4.44 2.33
N LYS A 34 -15.48 5.59 2.81
CA LYS A 34 -16.32 6.77 3.06
C LYS A 34 -16.90 7.37 1.78
N ALA A 35 -16.22 7.22 0.64
CA ALA A 35 -16.74 7.64 -0.66
C ALA A 35 -17.94 6.79 -1.11
N ILE A 36 -18.08 5.55 -0.60
CA ILE A 36 -19.18 4.64 -0.91
C ILE A 36 -20.29 4.76 0.13
N ASN A 37 -19.94 4.72 1.42
CA ASN A 37 -20.86 4.86 2.54
C ASN A 37 -20.17 5.57 3.71
N SER A 38 -20.56 6.81 3.96
CA SER A 38 -20.01 7.68 5.02
C SER A 38 -20.34 7.21 6.44
N HIS A 39 -21.40 6.42 6.62
CA HIS A 39 -21.85 5.92 7.92
C HIS A 39 -21.22 4.57 8.30
N MET A 40 -20.53 3.91 7.36
CA MET A 40 -19.88 2.62 7.58
C MET A 40 -18.44 2.78 8.07
N SER A 41 -18.01 1.87 8.93
CA SER A 41 -16.62 1.79 9.39
C SER A 41 -16.14 0.33 9.39
N LEU A 42 -14.82 0.14 9.30
CA LEU A 42 -14.20 -1.18 9.35
C LEU A 42 -13.59 -1.42 10.73
N SER A 43 -13.75 -2.63 11.25
CA SER A 43 -13.04 -3.07 12.45
C SER A 43 -11.52 -3.13 12.21
N HIS A 44 -10.74 -3.12 13.28
CA HIS A 44 -9.28 -3.22 13.18
C HIS A 44 -8.82 -4.49 12.44
N ARG A 45 -9.47 -5.64 12.69
CA ARG A 45 -9.17 -6.89 11.98
C ARG A 45 -9.52 -6.79 10.49
N ALA A 46 -10.68 -6.22 10.15
CA ALA A 46 -11.06 -6.03 8.75
C ALA A 46 -10.09 -5.09 8.02
N MET A 47 -9.63 -4.03 8.68
CA MET A 47 -8.62 -3.13 8.13
C MET A 47 -7.30 -3.85 7.83
N MET A 48 -6.84 -4.75 8.72
CA MET A 48 -5.63 -5.55 8.46
C MET A 48 -5.78 -6.47 7.26
N ILE A 49 -6.94 -7.13 7.11
CA ILE A 49 -7.25 -7.98 5.95
C ILE A 49 -7.22 -7.14 4.67
N MET A 50 -7.87 -5.98 4.67
CA MET A 50 -7.89 -5.08 3.51
C MET A 50 -6.50 -4.57 3.13
N ASN A 51 -5.66 -4.23 4.10
CA ASN A 51 -4.28 -3.81 3.85
C ASN A 51 -3.46 -4.92 3.17
N SER A 52 -3.60 -6.17 3.65
CA SER A 52 -2.94 -7.32 3.03
C SER A 52 -3.49 -7.60 1.63
N TYR A 53 -4.82 -7.51 1.44
CA TYR A 53 -5.46 -7.70 0.14
C TYR A 53 -4.94 -6.72 -0.92
N VAL A 54 -4.84 -5.42 -0.59
CA VAL A 54 -4.31 -4.41 -1.50
C VAL A 54 -2.84 -4.70 -1.85
N THR A 55 -2.06 -5.16 -0.87
CA THR A 55 -0.64 -5.48 -1.08
C THR A 55 -0.48 -6.69 -2.01
N ASP A 56 -1.23 -7.78 -1.76
CA ASP A 56 -1.22 -8.98 -2.60
C ASP A 56 -1.64 -8.65 -4.05
N LEU A 57 -2.74 -7.91 -4.22
CA LEU A 57 -3.19 -7.54 -5.55
C LEU A 57 -2.17 -6.67 -6.30
N LEU A 58 -1.54 -5.72 -5.60
CA LEU A 58 -0.50 -4.88 -6.19
C LEU A 58 0.72 -5.70 -6.62
N GLU A 59 1.18 -6.63 -5.78
CA GLU A 59 2.31 -7.50 -6.09
C GLU A 59 2.04 -8.40 -7.29
N ARG A 60 0.82 -8.95 -7.39
CA ARG A 60 0.38 -9.76 -8.54
C ARG A 60 0.39 -8.94 -9.84
N VAL A 61 -0.21 -7.75 -9.83
CA VAL A 61 -0.23 -6.87 -11.02
C VAL A 61 1.17 -6.39 -11.39
N ALA A 62 1.99 -6.00 -10.41
CA ALA A 62 3.35 -5.53 -10.66
C ALA A 62 4.25 -6.64 -11.22
N SER A 63 4.13 -7.87 -10.70
CA SER A 63 4.88 -9.03 -11.18
C SER A 63 4.51 -9.35 -12.64
N GLU A 64 3.22 -9.35 -12.96
CA GLU A 64 2.75 -9.60 -14.32
C GLU A 64 3.19 -8.47 -15.28
N ALA A 65 3.07 -7.21 -14.87
CA ALA A 65 3.53 -6.07 -15.66
C ALA A 65 5.06 -6.14 -15.92
N ALA A 66 5.85 -6.52 -14.92
CA ALA A 66 7.28 -6.72 -15.07
C ALA A 66 7.61 -7.87 -16.05
N SER A 67 6.83 -8.96 -16.03
CA SER A 67 6.95 -10.06 -17.00
C SER A 67 6.71 -9.56 -18.42
N ILE A 68 5.64 -8.80 -18.65
CA ILE A 68 5.29 -8.24 -19.96
C ILE A 68 6.39 -7.31 -20.49
N VAL A 69 6.97 -6.46 -19.62
CA VAL A 69 8.09 -5.58 -19.99
C VAL A 69 9.31 -6.39 -20.46
N ARG A 70 9.64 -7.48 -19.75
CA ARG A 70 10.76 -8.37 -20.09
C ARG A 70 10.53 -9.11 -21.40
N VAL A 71 9.34 -9.66 -21.61
CA VAL A 71 8.95 -10.35 -22.86
C VAL A 71 9.08 -9.40 -24.06
N ASN A 72 8.66 -8.14 -23.89
CA ASN A 72 8.74 -7.13 -24.93
C ASN A 72 10.14 -6.49 -25.06
N LYS A 73 11.16 -6.98 -24.32
CA LYS A 73 12.53 -6.44 -24.31
C LYS A 73 12.61 -4.94 -24.02
N LYS A 74 11.66 -4.41 -23.27
CA LYS A 74 11.65 -2.99 -22.86
C LYS A 74 12.38 -2.81 -21.53
N ARG A 75 12.92 -1.61 -21.31
CA ARG A 75 13.57 -1.23 -20.04
C ARG A 75 12.67 -0.42 -19.11
N THR A 76 11.57 0.11 -19.64
CA THR A 76 10.65 1.00 -18.92
C THR A 76 9.27 0.37 -18.88
N LEU A 77 8.66 0.37 -17.69
CA LEU A 77 7.28 -0.03 -17.47
C LEU A 77 6.36 1.15 -17.79
N GLY A 78 5.50 1.00 -18.80
CA GLY A 78 4.53 2.02 -19.21
C GLY A 78 3.10 1.68 -18.80
N ALA A 79 2.18 2.62 -19.06
CA ALA A 79 0.77 2.43 -18.78
C ALA A 79 0.16 1.23 -19.54
N ARG A 80 0.65 0.96 -20.76
CA ARG A 80 0.17 -0.15 -21.60
C ARG A 80 0.46 -1.52 -20.97
N GLU A 81 1.64 -1.68 -20.39
CA GLU A 81 2.02 -2.94 -19.71
C GLU A 81 1.20 -3.15 -18.44
N VAL A 82 0.94 -2.09 -17.66
CA VAL A 82 0.03 -2.16 -16.50
C VAL A 82 -1.39 -2.52 -16.91
N GLN A 83 -1.91 -1.89 -17.97
CA GLN A 83 -3.25 -2.19 -18.48
C GLN A 83 -3.40 -3.65 -18.93
N THR A 84 -2.37 -4.19 -19.59
CA THR A 84 -2.36 -5.58 -20.02
C THR A 84 -2.28 -6.52 -18.81
N ALA A 85 -1.43 -6.22 -17.83
CA ALA A 85 -1.32 -6.99 -16.59
C ALA A 85 -2.64 -7.04 -15.82
N VAL A 86 -3.37 -5.91 -15.71
CA VAL A 86 -4.68 -5.85 -15.04
C VAL A 86 -5.69 -6.79 -15.70
N ARG A 87 -5.69 -6.89 -17.04
CA ARG A 87 -6.57 -7.81 -17.78
C ARG A 87 -6.22 -9.28 -17.58
N LEU A 88 -4.96 -9.60 -17.28
CA LEU A 88 -4.51 -10.97 -17.01
C LEU A 88 -4.78 -11.38 -15.55
N VAL A 89 -4.63 -10.45 -14.60
CA VAL A 89 -4.77 -10.74 -13.16
C VAL A 89 -6.22 -10.75 -12.70
N LEU A 90 -7.07 -9.88 -13.27
CA LEU A 90 -8.46 -9.74 -12.84
C LEU A 90 -9.44 -10.52 -13.73
N PRO A 91 -10.54 -11.06 -13.17
CA PRO A 91 -11.67 -11.54 -13.96
C PRO A 91 -12.23 -10.49 -14.91
N ALA A 92 -12.86 -10.93 -16.01
CA ALA A 92 -13.27 -10.06 -17.11
C ALA A 92 -14.11 -8.83 -16.68
N GLU A 93 -15.16 -9.03 -15.87
CA GLU A 93 -16.02 -7.93 -15.41
C GLU A 93 -15.25 -6.93 -14.54
N LEU A 94 -14.42 -7.41 -13.60
CA LEU A 94 -13.60 -6.55 -12.75
C LEU A 94 -12.54 -5.79 -13.55
N ALA A 95 -11.92 -6.45 -14.54
CA ALA A 95 -10.94 -5.84 -15.41
C ALA A 95 -11.55 -4.68 -16.21
N LYS A 96 -12.80 -4.79 -16.67
CA LYS A 96 -13.50 -3.72 -17.39
C LYS A 96 -13.62 -2.45 -16.54
N HIS A 97 -14.06 -2.59 -15.30
CA HIS A 97 -14.18 -1.46 -14.37
C HIS A 97 -12.81 -0.88 -13.99
N ALA A 98 -11.83 -1.73 -13.66
CA ALA A 98 -10.48 -1.30 -13.30
C ALA A 98 -9.79 -0.52 -14.43
N MET A 99 -9.99 -0.94 -15.69
CA MET A 99 -9.47 -0.25 -16.87
C MET A 99 -10.10 1.13 -17.08
N ALA A 100 -11.42 1.25 -16.87
CA ALA A 100 -12.12 2.52 -16.99
C ALA A 100 -11.63 3.53 -15.94
N GLU A 101 -11.53 3.11 -14.67
CA GLU A 101 -11.01 3.95 -13.58
C GLU A 101 -9.53 4.32 -13.80
N GLY A 102 -8.71 3.36 -14.26
CA GLY A 102 -7.30 3.62 -14.57
C GLY A 102 -7.10 4.68 -15.65
N THR A 103 -7.89 4.61 -16.73
CA THR A 103 -7.81 5.59 -17.83
C THR A 103 -8.23 6.99 -17.37
N LYS A 104 -9.28 7.07 -16.55
CA LYS A 104 -9.75 8.32 -15.94
C LYS A 104 -8.68 8.93 -15.02
N ALA A 105 -8.04 8.11 -14.20
CA ALA A 105 -6.97 8.57 -13.30
C ALA A 105 -5.76 9.13 -14.07
N VAL A 106 -5.31 8.47 -15.13
CA VAL A 106 -4.20 8.95 -15.97
C VAL A 106 -4.56 10.29 -16.62
N SER A 107 -5.77 10.42 -17.15
CA SER A 107 -6.24 11.66 -17.80
C SER A 107 -6.31 12.85 -16.84
N ASN A 108 -6.66 12.59 -15.58
CA ASN A 108 -6.70 13.61 -14.53
C ASN A 108 -5.31 13.99 -14.01
N ALA A 109 -4.35 13.06 -14.02
CA ALA A 109 -2.98 13.29 -13.55
C ALA A 109 -2.12 14.04 -14.57
N SER A 110 -2.49 14.03 -15.85
CA SER A 110 -1.78 14.72 -16.94
C SER A 110 -2.30 16.13 -17.23
N ARG A 111 -3.33 16.59 -16.51
CA ARG A 111 -3.77 18.00 -16.51
C ARG A 111 -3.10 18.75 -15.38
#